data_AF-A0A1V6IRE4-F1
#
_entry.id   AF-A0A1V6IRE4-F1
#
_cell.length_a   1.000
_cell.length_b   1.000
_cell.length_c   1.000
_cell.angle_alpha   90.00
_cell.angle_beta   90.00
_cell.angle_gamma   90.00
#
_symmetry.space_group_name_H-M   'P 1'
#
loop_
_entity.id
_entity.type
_entity.pdbx_description
1 polymer ?
#
loop_
_entity_poly.entity_id
_entity_poly.type
_entity_poly.pdbx_seq_one_letter_code
_entity_poly.pdbx_strand_id
1 'polypeptide(L)'
;MTSRRAKIGLGYHLAAFAAVNAVLVWINLDTSPEYFWAKWPLAGWAVALSYHAFSVFSSLIKAHKGFYYHLFSFLIINAFLIFINFDLYPQYLWFKFPLIVWTIMIVFHGWRVFSERQKAKAVAA
;
A
#
# COMPACT_ATOMS: atom_id res chain seq x y z
N MET A 1 -11.59 -10.94 15.91
CA MET A 1 -10.25 -11.55 16.08
C MET A 1 -9.74 -11.99 14.71
N THR A 2 -8.55 -11.58 14.31
CA THR A 2 -7.88 -12.10 13.10
C THR A 2 -7.65 -13.61 13.24
N SER A 3 -8.02 -14.40 12.22
CA SER A 3 -7.90 -15.87 12.31
C SER A 3 -6.43 -16.30 12.40
N ARG A 4 -6.17 -17.37 13.18
CA ARG A 4 -4.82 -17.98 13.28
C ARG A 4 -4.26 -18.33 11.91
N ARG A 5 -5.10 -18.85 11.02
CA ARG A 5 -4.75 -19.16 9.62
C ARG A 5 -4.25 -17.94 8.86
N ALA A 6 -4.93 -16.79 8.98
CA ALA A 6 -4.51 -15.56 8.29
C ALA A 6 -3.14 -15.06 8.77
N LYS A 7 -2.87 -15.10 10.08
CA LYS A 7 -1.55 -14.73 10.64
C LYS A 7 -0.44 -15.66 10.16
N ILE A 8 -0.71 -16.97 10.10
CA ILE A 8 0.23 -17.95 9.55
C ILE A 8 0.49 -17.68 8.06
N GLY A 9 -0.57 -17.41 7.28
CA GLY A 9 -0.46 -17.02 5.88
C GLY A 9 0.42 -15.79 5.67
N LEU A 10 0.22 -14.74 6.47
CA LEU A 10 1.09 -13.56 6.45
C LEU A 10 2.54 -13.91 6.82
N GLY A 11 2.74 -14.79 7.81
CA GLY A 11 4.07 -15.29 8.19
C GLY A 11 4.81 -15.95 7.03
N TYR A 12 4.12 -16.79 6.23
CA TYR A 12 4.72 -17.38 5.03
C TYR A 12 5.12 -16.33 3.98
N HIS A 13 4.27 -15.32 3.75
CA HIS A 13 4.60 -14.24 2.80
C HIS A 13 5.77 -13.38 3.29
N LEU A 14 5.84 -13.11 4.59
CA LEU A 14 6.96 -12.39 5.19
C LEU A 14 8.27 -13.19 5.08
N ALA A 15 8.23 -14.50 5.36
CA ALA A 15 9.39 -15.38 5.23
C ALA A 15 9.87 -15.48 3.78
N ALA A 16 8.94 -15.67 2.83
CA ALA A 16 9.25 -15.68 1.41
C ALA A 16 9.84 -14.34 0.95
N PHE A 17 9.25 -13.22 1.38
CA PHE A 17 9.77 -11.88 1.11
C PHE A 17 11.22 -11.75 1.61
N ALA A 18 11.50 -12.11 2.86
CA ALA A 18 12.84 -11.99 3.43
C ALA A 18 13.87 -12.89 2.71
N ALA A 19 13.53 -14.16 2.52
CA ALA A 19 14.44 -15.13 1.91
C ALA A 19 14.78 -14.78 0.46
N VAL A 20 13.76 -14.48 -0.35
CA VAL A 20 13.97 -14.16 -1.77
C VAL A 20 14.69 -12.82 -1.92
N ASN A 21 14.33 -11.78 -1.16
CA ASN A 21 15.02 -10.49 -1.26
C ASN A 21 16.48 -10.57 -0.80
N ALA A 22 16.80 -11.41 0.21
CA ALA A 22 18.20 -11.64 0.58
C ALA A 22 19.01 -12.25 -0.58
N VAL A 23 18.43 -13.21 -1.29
CA VAL A 23 19.04 -13.80 -2.49
C VAL A 23 19.17 -12.77 -3.61
N LEU A 24 18.13 -11.96 -3.88
CA LEU A 24 18.19 -10.93 -4.93
C LEU A 24 19.24 -9.86 -4.63
N VAL A 25 19.37 -9.45 -3.36
CA VAL A 25 20.42 -8.51 -2.92
C VAL A 25 21.79 -9.13 -3.11
N TRP A 26 21.98 -10.39 -2.73
CA TRP A 26 23.25 -11.08 -2.94
C TRP A 26 23.61 -11.16 -4.43
N ILE A 27 22.67 -11.59 -5.28
CA ILE A 27 22.87 -11.63 -6.74
C ILE A 27 23.21 -10.24 -7.27
N ASN A 28 22.51 -9.19 -6.83
CA ASN A 28 22.82 -7.83 -7.26
C ASN A 28 24.26 -7.43 -6.95
N LEU A 29 24.73 -7.70 -5.73
CA LEU A 29 26.08 -7.32 -5.32
C LEU A 29 27.15 -8.10 -6.09
N ASP A 30 26.85 -9.35 -6.46
CA ASP A 30 27.74 -10.21 -7.24
C ASP A 30 27.78 -9.82 -8.72
N THR A 31 26.63 -9.56 -9.35
CA THR A 31 26.53 -9.35 -10.80
C THR A 31 26.57 -7.90 -11.22
N SER A 32 26.18 -6.96 -10.35
CA SER A 32 25.95 -5.56 -10.71
C SER A 32 26.16 -4.61 -9.51
N PRO A 33 27.37 -4.58 -8.90
CA PRO A 33 27.63 -3.79 -7.69
C PRO A 33 27.41 -2.28 -7.88
N GLU A 34 27.62 -1.78 -9.10
CA GLU A 34 27.44 -0.36 -9.45
C GLU A 34 25.97 0.04 -9.65
N TYR A 35 25.06 -0.92 -9.78
CA TYR A 35 23.63 -0.66 -10.00
C TYR A 35 22.75 -1.55 -9.14
N PHE A 36 22.15 -0.96 -8.11
CA PHE A 36 21.29 -1.67 -7.16
C PHE A 36 19.87 -1.89 -7.71
N TRP A 37 19.73 -2.74 -8.74
CA TRP A 37 18.45 -3.15 -9.33
C TRP A 37 17.51 -3.87 -8.35
N ALA A 38 18.04 -4.55 -7.33
CA ALA A 38 17.25 -5.28 -6.35
C ALA A 38 16.26 -4.36 -5.58
N LYS A 39 16.52 -3.04 -5.51
CA LYS A 39 15.58 -2.08 -4.91
C LYS A 39 14.16 -2.16 -5.50
N TRP A 40 14.02 -2.53 -6.78
CA TRP A 40 12.72 -2.60 -7.46
C TRP A 40 11.82 -3.74 -6.94
N PRO A 41 12.25 -5.02 -6.96
CA PRO A 41 11.48 -6.09 -6.34
C PRO A 41 11.32 -5.89 -4.84
N LEU A 42 12.34 -5.37 -4.13
CA LEU A 42 12.23 -5.04 -2.70
C LEU A 42 11.07 -4.07 -2.45
N ALA A 43 11.04 -2.93 -3.14
CA ALA A 43 10.03 -1.91 -2.96
C ALA A 43 8.63 -2.38 -3.42
N GLY A 44 8.54 -2.99 -4.61
CA GLY A 44 7.26 -3.48 -5.14
C GLY A 44 6.63 -4.57 -4.28
N TRP A 45 7.42 -5.52 -3.78
CA TRP A 45 6.91 -6.57 -2.91
C TRP A 45 6.65 -6.06 -1.49
N ALA A 46 7.39 -5.05 -1.01
CA ALA A 46 7.10 -4.42 0.27
C ALA A 46 5.71 -3.76 0.28
N VAL A 47 5.28 -3.16 -0.84
CA VAL A 47 3.91 -2.65 -1.01
C VAL A 47 2.88 -3.77 -0.90
N ALA A 48 3.09 -4.89 -1.60
CA ALA A 48 2.18 -6.05 -1.55
C ALA A 48 2.10 -6.67 -0.15
N LEU A 49 3.24 -6.83 0.52
CA LEU A 49 3.32 -7.34 1.89
C LEU A 49 2.62 -6.40 2.88
N SER A 50 2.81 -5.08 2.73
CA SER A 50 2.13 -4.08 3.54
C SER A 50 0.62 -4.14 3.38
N TYR A 51 0.12 -4.34 2.14
CA TYR A 51 -1.30 -4.52 1.88
C TYR A 51 -1.86 -5.81 2.51
N HIS A 52 -1.14 -6.93 2.40
CA HIS A 52 -1.53 -8.18 3.05
C HIS A 52 -1.57 -8.02 4.58
N ALA A 53 -0.55 -7.39 5.17
CA ALA A 53 -0.52 -7.10 6.60
C ALA A 53 -1.71 -6.22 7.01
N PHE A 54 -1.96 -5.12 6.29
CA PHE A 54 -3.11 -4.26 6.54
C PHE A 54 -4.43 -5.04 6.47
N SER A 55 -4.62 -5.90 5.47
CA SER A 55 -5.86 -6.67 5.35
C SER A 55 -6.08 -7.60 6.54
N VAL A 56 -5.01 -8.27 7.01
CA VAL A 56 -5.01 -9.18 8.15
C VAL A 56 -5.30 -8.46 9.48
N PHE A 57 -4.76 -7.25 9.67
CA PHE A 57 -4.91 -6.49 10.92
C PHE A 57 -6.07 -5.49 10.93
N SER A 58 -6.72 -5.25 9.79
CA SER A 58 -7.91 -4.38 9.66
C SER A 58 -9.16 -4.86 10.43
N SER A 59 -9.05 -5.93 11.23
CA SER A 59 -10.17 -6.52 12.00
C SER A 59 -10.81 -5.56 13.02
N LEU A 60 -10.13 -4.48 13.38
CA LEU A 60 -10.65 -3.42 14.26
C LEU A 60 -11.52 -2.39 13.51
N ILE A 61 -11.43 -2.35 12.18
CA ILE A 61 -12.18 -1.41 11.34
C ILE A 61 -13.58 -1.97 11.09
N LYS A 62 -14.54 -1.56 11.92
CA LYS A 62 -15.94 -1.98 11.80
C LYS A 62 -16.73 -1.07 10.85
N ALA A 63 -16.55 0.24 10.95
CA ALA A 63 -17.25 1.21 10.11
C ALA A 63 -16.40 1.62 8.92
N HIS A 64 -17.04 1.79 7.76
CA HIS A 64 -16.42 2.35 6.55
C HIS A 64 -15.15 1.62 6.09
N LYS A 65 -15.06 0.30 6.33
CA LYS A 65 -13.89 -0.52 5.99
C LYS A 65 -13.43 -0.32 4.55
N GLY A 66 -14.36 -0.27 3.58
CA GLY A 66 -14.03 0.00 2.18
C GLY A 66 -13.28 1.32 1.97
N PHE A 67 -13.69 2.40 2.65
CA PHE A 67 -13.00 3.69 2.57
C PHE A 67 -11.56 3.59 3.08
N TYR A 68 -11.33 2.92 4.21
CA TYR A 68 -9.98 2.75 4.75
C TYR A 68 -9.07 1.89 3.87
N TYR A 69 -9.62 0.91 3.15
CA TYR A 69 -8.86 0.15 2.15
C TYR A 69 -8.45 1.04 0.97
N HIS A 70 -9.35 1.86 0.45
CA HIS A 70 -9.01 2.83 -0.60
C HIS A 70 -8.01 3.88 -0.11
N LEU A 71 -8.16 4.37 1.12
CA LEU A 71 -7.22 5.34 1.71
C LEU A 71 -5.83 4.72 1.91
N PHE A 72 -5.76 3.50 2.43
CA PHE A 72 -4.48 2.81 2.60
C PHE A 72 -3.80 2.56 1.25
N SER A 73 -4.54 2.07 0.24
CA SER A 73 -4.04 1.92 -1.12
C SER A 73 -3.56 3.24 -1.71
N PHE A 74 -4.32 4.32 -1.54
CA PHE A 74 -3.92 5.66 -1.98
C PHE A 74 -2.57 6.06 -1.38
N LEU A 75 -2.39 5.90 -0.07
CA LEU A 75 -1.14 6.27 0.61
C LEU A 75 0.05 5.42 0.16
N ILE A 76 -0.07 4.09 0.21
CA ILE A 76 1.05 3.18 -0.06
C ILE A 76 1.48 3.24 -1.54
N ILE A 77 0.53 3.34 -2.47
CA ILE A 77 0.83 3.42 -3.90
C ILE A 77 1.42 4.77 -4.24
N ASN A 78 0.89 5.89 -3.73
CA ASN A 78 1.50 7.20 -4.01
C ASN A 78 2.93 7.31 -3.46
N ALA A 79 3.19 6.76 -2.26
CA ALA A 79 4.56 6.69 -1.73
C ALA A 79 5.49 5.91 -2.68
N PHE A 80 5.00 4.79 -3.24
CA PHE A 80 5.76 4.01 -4.21
C PHE A 80 5.97 4.73 -5.55
N LEU A 81 4.94 5.42 -6.08
CA LEU A 81 5.09 6.23 -7.31
C LEU A 81 6.07 7.39 -7.12
N ILE A 82 6.07 8.03 -5.95
CA ILE A 82 7.04 9.07 -5.60
C ILE A 82 8.46 8.48 -5.60
N PHE A 83 8.66 7.32 -4.97
CA PHE A 83 9.93 6.61 -4.99
C PHE A 83 10.40 6.30 -6.42
N ILE A 84 9.54 5.72 -7.27
CA ILE A 84 9.88 5.42 -8.66
C ILE A 84 10.23 6.71 -9.41
N ASN A 85 9.46 7.77 -9.22
CA ASN A 85 9.67 9.01 -9.96
C ASN A 85 11.01 9.66 -9.64
N PHE A 86 11.38 9.76 -8.35
CA PHE A 86 12.67 10.34 -7.98
C PHE A 86 13.86 9.50 -8.46
N ASP A 87 13.70 8.19 -8.54
CA ASP A 87 14.77 7.30 -9.00
C ASP A 87 14.95 7.32 -10.53
N LEU A 88 13.85 7.35 -11.30
CA LEU A 88 13.91 7.21 -12.76
C LEU A 88 13.80 8.53 -13.54
N TYR A 89 13.02 9.48 -13.04
CA TYR A 89 12.67 10.71 -13.76
C TYR A 89 12.63 11.94 -12.84
N PRO A 90 13.69 12.24 -12.07
CA PRO A 90 13.69 13.33 -11.10
C PRO A 90 13.43 14.71 -11.72
N GLN A 91 13.80 14.90 -12.99
CA GLN A 91 13.55 16.13 -13.75
C GLN A 91 12.07 16.33 -14.13
N TYR A 92 11.25 15.28 -14.11
CA TYR A 92 9.84 15.34 -14.49
C TYR A 92 8.99 14.59 -13.48
N LEU A 93 8.41 15.35 -12.54
CA LEU A 93 7.62 14.83 -11.43
C LEU A 93 6.25 14.30 -11.88
N TRP A 94 6.23 13.17 -12.59
CA TRP A 94 5.01 12.57 -13.15
C TRP A 94 4.07 12.02 -12.06
N PHE A 95 4.57 11.70 -10.85
CA PHE A 95 3.73 11.21 -9.77
C PHE A 95 2.63 12.20 -9.36
N LYS A 96 2.81 13.51 -9.65
CA LYS A 96 1.82 14.55 -9.30
C LYS A 96 0.47 14.36 -9.98
N PHE A 97 0.45 13.80 -11.19
CA PHE A 97 -0.79 13.61 -11.95
C PHE A 97 -1.73 12.58 -11.28
N PRO A 98 -1.31 11.33 -11.01
CA PRO A 98 -2.14 10.40 -10.26
C PRO A 98 -2.40 10.89 -8.83
N LEU A 99 -1.42 11.53 -8.17
CA LEU A 99 -1.61 12.08 -6.82
C LEU A 99 -2.77 13.07 -6.76
N ILE A 100 -2.81 14.07 -7.66
CA ILE A 100 -3.87 15.09 -7.70
C ILE A 100 -5.24 14.45 -7.98
N VAL A 101 -5.34 13.64 -9.04
CA VAL A 101 -6.62 13.04 -9.45
C VAL A 101 -7.14 12.10 -8.35
N TRP A 102 -6.29 11.25 -7.79
CA TRP A 102 -6.71 10.32 -6.75
C TRP A 102 -6.98 11.03 -5.42
N THR A 103 -6.32 12.15 -5.13
CA THR A 103 -6.66 13.00 -3.97
C THR A 103 -8.09 13.52 -4.09
N ILE A 104 -8.48 14.01 -5.27
CA ILE A 104 -9.86 14.43 -5.52
C ILE A 104 -10.82 13.24 -5.31
N MET A 105 -10.50 12.06 -5.87
CA MET A 105 -11.34 10.86 -5.72
C MET A 105 -11.49 10.42 -4.26
N ILE A 106 -10.42 10.42 -3.46
CA ILE A 106 -10.49 10.00 -2.05
C ILE A 106 -11.30 10.99 -1.20
N VAL A 107 -11.20 12.29 -1.49
CA VAL A 107 -12.01 13.34 -0.85
C VAL A 107 -13.49 13.11 -1.15
N PHE A 108 -13.87 12.91 -2.42
CA PHE A 108 -15.26 12.62 -2.78
C PHE A 108 -15.76 11.30 -2.19
N HIS A 109 -14.92 10.25 -2.19
CA HIS A 109 -15.27 8.97 -1.58
C HIS A 109 -15.55 9.14 -0.07
N GLY A 110 -14.69 9.87 0.63
CA GLY A 110 -14.87 10.20 2.04
C GLY A 110 -16.15 10.99 2.28
N TRP A 111 -16.37 12.06 1.52
CA TRP A 111 -17.59 12.88 1.66
C TRP A 111 -18.86 12.04 1.51
N ARG A 112 -18.96 11.20 0.47
CA ARG A 112 -20.10 10.29 0.29
C ARG A 112 -20.27 9.33 1.47
N VAL A 113 -19.18 8.69 1.89
CA VAL A 113 -19.20 7.67 2.95
C VAL A 113 -19.63 8.23 4.31
N PHE A 114 -19.20 9.45 4.64
CA PHE A 114 -19.48 10.07 5.94
C PHE A 114 -20.78 10.90 5.97
N SER A 115 -21.24 11.43 4.83
CA SER A 115 -22.52 12.15 4.73
C SER A 115 -23.75 11.23 4.84
N GLU A 116 -23.70 10.05 4.23
CA GLU A 116 -24.80 9.07 4.33
C GLU A 116 -25.03 8.62 5.78
N ARG A 117 -23.96 8.54 6.59
CA ARG A 117 -24.09 8.21 8.01
C ARG A 117 -24.73 9.34 8.82
N GLN A 118 -24.46 10.60 8.49
CA GLN A 118 -25.10 11.75 9.14
C GLN A 118 -26.60 11.76 8.85
N LYS A 119 -26.99 11.53 7.59
CA LYS A 119 -28.42 11.39 7.21
C LYS A 119 -29.11 10.25 7.96
N ALA A 120 -28.49 9.07 8.01
CA ALA A 120 -29.07 7.91 8.72
C ALA A 120 -29.28 8.18 10.22
N LYS A 121 -28.37 8.92 10.86
CA LYS A 121 -28.54 9.34 12.27
C LYS A 121 -29.65 10.37 12.46
N ALA A 122 -29.79 11.32 11.53
CA ALA A 122 -30.79 12.38 11.60
C ALA A 122 -32.23 11.88 11.38
N VAL A 123 -32.42 10.81 10.60
CA VAL A 123 -33.75 10.18 10.39
C VAL A 123 -34.16 9.28 11.55
N ALA A 124 -33.20 8.79 12.34
CA ALA A 124 -33.44 7.87 13.47
C ALA A 124 -33.62 8.58 14.82
N ALA A 125 -33.52 9.91 14.88
CA ALA A 125 -33.71 10.76 16.05
C ALA A 125 -35.05 11.49 15.95
#